data_AF-A0A3D4HT84-F1
#
_entry.id   AF-A0A3D4HT84-F1
#
_cell.length_a   1.000
_cell.length_b   1.000
_cell.length_c   1.000
_cell.angle_alpha   90.00
_cell.angle_beta   90.00
_cell.angle_gamma   90.00
#
_symmetry.space_group_name_H-M   'P 1'
#
loop_
_entity.id
_entity.type
_entity.pdbx_description
1 polymer ?
#
loop_
_entity_poly.entity_id
_entity_poly.type
_entity_poly.pdbx_seq_one_letter_code
_entity_poly.pdbx_strand_id
1 'polypeptide(L)'
;MVEYGAYPSFLVTKESPSRLRNTNSSYIVTSQYEVLKDTMKDYYERIGEALRLVEGVPIKAHDYLTDNIVSVVYENQVEIIVNYSKDDYIRGGIMVPAMSFTVNKK
;
A
#
# COMPACT_ATOMS: atom_id res chain seq x y z
N MET A 1 1.71 4.61 -1.49
CA MET A 1 2.72 3.81 -0.76
C MET A 1 3.29 2.73 -1.67
N VAL A 2 2.46 1.77 -2.10
CA VAL A 2 2.84 0.70 -3.03
C VAL A 2 3.44 1.25 -4.34
N GLU A 3 2.84 2.30 -4.89
CA GLU A 3 3.34 3.03 -6.06
C GLU A 3 4.81 3.50 -5.95
N TYR A 4 5.28 3.78 -4.73
CA TYR A 4 6.63 4.31 -4.49
C TYR A 4 7.57 3.28 -3.86
N GLY A 5 7.18 1.99 -3.84
CA GLY A 5 7.98 0.96 -3.18
C GLY A 5 8.06 1.10 -1.66
N ALA A 6 7.15 1.86 -1.04
CA ALA A 6 7.17 2.15 0.39
C ALA A 6 6.31 1.16 1.18
N TYR A 7 6.91 0.54 2.20
CA TYR A 7 6.23 -0.34 3.14
C TYR A 7 5.33 0.45 4.11
N PRO A 8 4.22 -0.15 4.59
CA PRO A 8 3.38 0.45 5.63
C PRO A 8 4.20 0.69 6.91
N SER A 9 3.87 1.76 7.63
CA SER A 9 4.39 2.05 8.96
C SER A 9 3.23 2.41 9.89
N PHE A 10 3.33 1.99 11.15
CA PHE A 10 2.26 2.13 12.13
C PHE A 10 2.78 2.73 13.42
N LEU A 11 2.02 3.68 13.97
CA LEU A 11 2.22 4.18 15.32
C LEU A 11 1.28 3.42 16.27
N VAL A 12 1.86 2.66 17.21
CA VAL A 12 1.08 1.82 18.13
C VAL A 12 1.31 2.17 19.59
N THR A 13 0.27 1.97 20.40
CA THR A 13 0.24 2.11 21.85
C THR A 13 -0.09 0.75 22.48
N LYS A 14 0.52 0.46 23.64
CA LYS A 14 0.19 -0.76 24.40
C LYS A 14 -1.25 -0.70 24.95
N GLU A 15 -1.60 0.44 25.52
CA GLU A 15 -2.94 0.69 26.08
C GLU A 15 -3.82 1.48 25.12
N SER A 16 -5.10 1.60 25.47
CA SER A 16 -6.06 2.39 24.70
C SER A 16 -5.60 3.85 24.57
N PRO A 17 -5.59 4.42 23.34
CA PRO A 17 -5.27 5.83 23.09
C PRO A 17 -6.23 6.80 23.78
N SER A 18 -7.39 6.35 24.25
CA SER A 18 -8.31 7.14 25.08
C SER A 18 -7.62 7.75 26.32
N ARG A 19 -6.57 7.11 26.82
CA ARG A 19 -5.74 7.60 27.93
C ARG A 19 -4.88 8.82 27.56
N LEU A 20 -4.62 9.03 26.27
CA LEU A 20 -3.85 10.16 25.74
C LEU A 20 -4.70 11.41 25.52
N ARG A 21 -6.02 11.32 25.69
CA ARG A 21 -6.97 12.41 25.39
C ARG A 21 -6.61 13.74 26.06
N ASN A 22 -6.08 13.70 27.28
CA ASN A 22 -5.74 14.89 28.07
C ASN A 22 -4.23 15.17 28.12
N THR A 23 -3.46 14.65 27.16
CA THR A 23 -2.01 14.85 27.08
C THR A 23 -1.65 15.54 25.76
N ASN A 24 -0.38 15.93 25.61
CA ASN A 24 0.17 16.45 24.35
C ASN A 24 0.17 15.43 23.20
N SER A 25 -0.25 14.18 23.46
CA SER A 25 -0.37 13.11 22.48
C SER A 25 -1.82 12.78 22.13
N SER A 26 -2.76 13.68 22.41
CA SER A 26 -4.20 13.49 22.16
C SER A 26 -4.57 13.32 20.68
N TYR A 27 -3.65 13.65 19.76
CA TYR A 27 -3.78 13.39 18.32
C TYR A 27 -3.61 11.91 17.94
N ILE A 28 -3.12 11.07 18.85
CA ILE A 28 -2.98 9.61 18.64
C ILE A 28 -4.32 8.96 19.00
N VAL A 29 -5.03 8.43 17.99
CA VAL A 29 -6.44 7.99 18.14
C VAL A 29 -6.68 6.50 17.94
N THR A 30 -6.26 5.90 16.83
CA THR A 30 -6.43 4.46 16.56
C THR A 30 -5.05 3.85 16.53
N SER A 31 -4.56 3.47 17.71
CA SER A 31 -3.17 3.04 17.87
C SER A 31 -3.01 1.82 18.78
N GLN A 32 -4.06 1.32 19.44
CA GLN A 32 -3.86 0.20 20.37
C GLN A 32 -3.41 -1.05 19.61
N TYR A 33 -2.22 -1.55 19.93
CA TYR A 33 -1.59 -2.67 19.22
C TYR A 33 -2.51 -3.89 19.13
N GLU A 34 -3.15 -4.23 20.25
CA GLU A 34 -3.99 -5.44 20.30
C GLU A 34 -5.22 -5.38 19.40
N VAL A 35 -5.67 -4.17 19.07
CA VAL A 35 -6.77 -3.93 18.11
C VAL A 35 -6.25 -3.96 16.67
N LEU A 36 -5.03 -3.50 16.43
CA LEU A 36 -4.47 -3.31 15.09
C LEU A 36 -3.64 -4.48 14.57
N LYS A 37 -3.16 -5.38 15.45
CA LYS A 37 -2.17 -6.40 15.10
C LYS A 37 -2.55 -7.25 13.88
N ASP A 38 -3.82 -7.65 13.77
CA ASP A 38 -4.29 -8.51 12.69
C ASP A 38 -4.41 -7.73 11.37
N THR A 39 -4.90 -6.50 11.43
CA THR A 39 -4.94 -5.58 10.29
C THR A 39 -3.52 -5.22 9.80
N MET A 40 -2.60 -4.94 10.71
CA MET A 40 -1.20 -4.70 10.39
C MET A 40 -0.59 -5.90 9.68
N LYS A 41 -0.84 -7.11 10.19
CA LYS A 41 -0.36 -8.35 9.59
C LYS A 41 -0.89 -8.51 8.17
N ASP A 42 -2.19 -8.36 7.95
CA ASP A 42 -2.80 -8.44 6.61
C ASP A 42 -2.17 -7.43 5.62
N TYR A 43 -1.96 -6.19 6.07
CA TYR A 43 -1.28 -5.19 5.24
C TYR A 43 0.16 -5.59 4.88
N TYR A 44 0.94 -6.08 5.84
CA TYR A 44 2.31 -6.49 5.58
C TYR A 44 2.39 -7.74 4.70
N GLU A 45 1.45 -8.68 4.81
CA GLU A 45 1.39 -9.85 3.94
C GLU A 45 1.07 -9.42 2.50
N ARG A 46 -0.03 -8.70 2.29
CA ARG A 46 -0.47 -8.29 0.94
C ARG A 46 0.48 -7.34 0.24
N ILE A 47 0.96 -6.31 0.95
CA ILE A 47 1.88 -5.32 0.38
C ILE A 47 3.30 -5.89 0.29
N GLY A 48 3.71 -6.67 1.30
CA GLY A 48 5.05 -7.24 1.34
C GLY A 48 5.31 -8.25 0.24
N GLU A 49 4.33 -9.09 -0.12
CA GLU A 49 4.48 -10.01 -1.26
C GLU A 49 4.77 -9.27 -2.56
N ALA A 50 4.09 -8.14 -2.79
CA ALA A 50 4.30 -7.31 -3.96
C ALA A 50 5.65 -6.59 -3.94
N LEU A 51 5.99 -5.96 -2.81
CA LEU A 51 7.20 -5.14 -2.70
C LEU A 51 8.49 -5.97 -2.64
N ARG A 52 8.45 -7.21 -2.16
CA ARG A 52 9.61 -8.13 -2.19
C ARG A 52 10.12 -8.40 -3.60
N LEU A 53 9.25 -8.30 -4.61
CA LEU A 53 9.65 -8.49 -6.02
C LEU A 53 10.44 -7.30 -6.57
N VAL A 54 10.41 -6.14 -5.91
CA VAL A 54 11.00 -4.89 -6.39
C VAL A 54 11.93 -4.25 -5.36
N GLU A 55 12.21 -4.94 -4.27
CA GLU A 55 13.09 -4.46 -3.20
C GLU A 55 14.52 -4.27 -3.71
N GLY A 56 15.06 -3.06 -3.52
CA GLY A 56 16.38 -2.69 -4.04
C GLY A 56 16.45 -2.53 -5.56
N VAL A 57 15.33 -2.65 -6.28
CA VAL A 57 15.28 -2.47 -7.73
C VAL A 57 14.87 -1.03 -8.06
N PRO A 58 15.60 -0.33 -8.94
CA PRO A 58 15.22 1.01 -9.36
C PRO A 58 13.91 1.03 -10.15
N ILE A 59 13.12 2.11 -9.97
CA ILE A 59 11.99 2.42 -10.85
C ILE A 59 12.55 2.88 -12.18
N LYS A 60 12.15 2.19 -13.25
CA LYS A 60 12.49 2.51 -14.64
C LYS A 60 11.52 3.51 -15.25
N ALA A 61 10.23 3.39 -14.95
CA ALA A 61 9.19 4.29 -15.46
C ALA A 61 8.03 4.39 -14.46
N HIS A 62 7.38 5.55 -14.47
CA HIS A 62 6.17 5.86 -13.70
C HIS A 62 5.23 6.64 -14.60
N ASP A 63 4.09 6.05 -14.93
CA ASP A 63 3.17 6.56 -15.95
C ASP A 63 1.72 6.55 -15.43
N TYR A 64 0.97 7.59 -15.77
CA TYR A 64 -0.48 7.59 -15.61
C TYR A 64 -1.11 6.95 -16.86
N LEU A 65 -1.74 5.78 -16.70
CA LEU A 65 -2.51 5.14 -17.77
C LEU A 65 -3.85 5.85 -18.00
N THR A 66 -4.41 6.40 -16.92
CA THR A 66 -5.53 7.36 -16.87
C THR A 66 -5.36 8.21 -15.59
N ASP A 67 -6.26 9.16 -15.34
CA ASP A 67 -6.21 10.05 -14.16
C ASP A 67 -6.10 9.29 -12.82
N ASN A 68 -6.68 8.09 -12.71
CA ASN A 68 -6.71 7.32 -11.47
C ASN A 68 -5.96 5.98 -11.54
N ILE A 69 -5.28 5.69 -12.66
CA ILE A 69 -4.58 4.43 -12.86
C ILE A 69 -3.10 4.72 -13.13
N VAL A 70 -2.25 4.26 -12.23
CA VAL A 70 -0.80 4.45 -12.30
C VAL A 70 -0.11 3.12 -12.60
N SER A 71 0.85 3.13 -13.51
CA SER A 71 1.77 2.02 -13.77
C SER A 71 3.19 2.40 -13.35
N VAL A 72 3.84 1.50 -12.62
CA VAL A 72 5.22 1.64 -12.16
C VAL A 72 6.00 0.45 -12.65
N VAL A 73 6.96 0.68 -13.54
CA VAL A 73 7.80 -0.36 -14.13
C VAL A 73 9.17 -0.29 -13.49
N TYR A 74 9.66 -1.42 -12.99
CA TYR A 74 10.97 -1.59 -12.38
C TYR A 74 11.98 -2.17 -13.38
N GLU A 75 13.27 -1.97 -13.14
CA GLU A 75 14.34 -2.45 -14.04
C GLU A 75 14.35 -3.97 -14.24
N ASN A 76 13.86 -4.74 -13.25
CA ASN A 76 13.73 -6.19 -13.33
C ASN A 76 12.46 -6.66 -14.07
N GLN A 77 11.81 -5.77 -14.81
CA GLN A 77 10.61 -6.02 -15.64
C GLN A 77 9.34 -6.32 -14.83
N VAL A 78 9.36 -6.12 -13.51
CA VAL A 78 8.13 -6.12 -12.71
C VAL A 78 7.37 -4.81 -12.96
N GLU A 79 6.07 -4.92 -13.17
CA GLU A 79 5.14 -3.80 -13.28
C GLU A 79 4.12 -3.87 -12.14
N ILE A 80 3.97 -2.77 -11.41
CA ILE A 80 2.92 -2.59 -10.42
C ILE A 80 1.90 -1.60 -10.98
N ILE A 81 0.63 -2.01 -11.06
CA ILE A 81 -0.46 -1.13 -11.48
C ILE A 81 -1.35 -0.84 -10.28
N VAL A 82 -1.57 0.44 -10.00
CA VAL A 82 -2.37 0.92 -8.86
C VAL A 82 -3.64 1.58 -9.38
N ASN A 83 -4.78 1.19 -8.83
CA ASN A 83 -6.10 1.74 -9.14
C ASN A 83 -6.62 2.56 -7.96
N TYR A 84 -6.65 3.88 -8.14
CA TYR A 84 -7.20 4.83 -7.18
C TYR A 84 -8.67 5.17 -7.42
N SER A 85 -9.28 4.61 -8.47
CA SER A 85 -10.68 4.82 -8.77
C SER A 85 -11.59 3.93 -7.94
N LYS A 86 -12.89 4.24 -7.97
CA LYS A 86 -13.94 3.47 -7.32
C LYS A 86 -14.49 2.34 -8.20
N ASP A 87 -13.94 2.20 -9.40
CA ASP A 87 -14.38 1.23 -10.40
C ASP A 87 -13.22 0.27 -10.73
N ASP A 88 -13.56 -0.93 -11.19
CA ASP A 88 -12.55 -1.88 -11.63
C ASP A 88 -11.90 -1.40 -12.93
N TYR A 89 -10.58 -1.48 -12.99
CA TYR A 89 -9.83 -1.19 -14.21
C TYR A 89 -9.57 -2.48 -14.98
N ILE A 90 -10.00 -2.53 -16.25
CA ILE A 90 -9.82 -3.70 -17.11
C ILE A 90 -9.19 -3.23 -18.44
N ARG A 91 -7.98 -3.70 -18.74
CA ARG A 91 -7.32 -3.43 -20.03
C ARG A 91 -6.37 -4.55 -20.41
N GLY A 92 -6.48 -5.05 -21.64
CA GLY A 92 -5.52 -6.02 -22.20
C GLY A 92 -5.43 -7.34 -21.41
N GLY A 93 -6.54 -7.79 -20.80
CA GLY A 93 -6.57 -9.01 -19.98
C GLY A 93 -6.14 -8.80 -18.52
N ILE A 94 -5.69 -7.61 -18.14
CA ILE A 94 -5.36 -7.25 -16.76
C ILE A 94 -6.61 -6.64 -16.11
N MET A 95 -7.00 -7.15 -14.94
CA MET A 95 -8.01 -6.57 -14.07
C MET A 95 -7.33 -6.06 -12.79
N VAL A 96 -7.61 -4.81 -12.42
CA VAL A 96 -7.20 -4.22 -11.14
C VAL A 96 -8.46 -3.74 -10.43
N PRO A 97 -8.88 -4.40 -9.34
CA PRO A 97 -10.07 -4.01 -8.60
C PRO A 97 -10.00 -2.56 -8.13
N ALA A 98 -11.16 -1.94 -7.91
CA ALA A 98 -11.27 -0.63 -7.31
C ALA A 98 -10.45 -0.51 -6.01
N MET A 99 -9.77 0.62 -5.82
CA MET A 99 -8.94 0.90 -4.62
C MET A 99 -7.89 -0.18 -4.30
N SER A 100 -7.36 -0.84 -5.33
CA SER A 100 -6.42 -1.96 -5.19
C SER A 100 -5.22 -1.79 -6.13
N PHE A 101 -4.32 -2.78 -6.13
CA PHE A 101 -3.20 -2.86 -7.05
C PHE A 101 -3.02 -4.31 -7.55
N THR A 102 -2.23 -4.47 -8.60
CA THR A 102 -1.77 -5.78 -9.07
C THR A 102 -0.28 -5.74 -9.42
N VAL A 103 0.34 -6.91 -9.47
CA VAL A 103 1.75 -7.08 -9.88
C VAL A 103 1.80 -7.99 -11.10
N ASN A 104 2.45 -7.52 -12.15
CA ASN A 104 2.66 -8.26 -13.39
C ASN A 104 4.16 -8.37 -13.68
N LYS A 105 4.53 -9.38 -14.47
CA LYS A 105 5.86 -9.49 -15.04
C LYS A 105 5.76 -9.26 -16.54
N LYS A 106 6.48 -8.25 -17.03
CA LYS A 106 6.64 -7.99 -18.47
C LYS A 106 7.69 -8.90 -19.09
#